data_AF-A0AAD2CK85-F1
#
_entry.id   AF-A0AAD2CK85-F1
#
_cell.length_a   1.000
_cell.length_b   1.000
_cell.length_c   1.000
_cell.angle_alpha   90.00
_cell.angle_beta   90.00
_cell.angle_gamma   90.00
#
_symmetry.space_group_name_H-M   'P 1'
#
loop_
_entity.id
_entity.type
_entity.pdbx_description
1 polymer ?
#
loop_
_entity_poly.entity_id
_entity_poly.type
_entity_poly.pdbx_seq_one_letter_code
_entity_poly.pdbx_strand_id
1 'polypeptide(L)'
;MMKQIDTPPVFLSAGCFCRCRHLQRHCSSQQSVGQLVTTRFDDYPIHRLCYYSSVTKADDLHRQLGLSPYCQESIGTTLEELRQGDKCQQFVVDTFEMTPFHILLSSSTKRKDLLIALLDAYPAHVLGRQDIRGNRAMDYLNCKLWTDSVKALMQLTLERYTVDRLSDWGCDEWSRRMSSEVLAILRENDKERRENALNETYDTMTQYERLESVSVLELALWKSSMGPCRVDEDIGDGVGRNNGRVRCGASFVVPSVLTFLWD
;
A
#
# COMPACT_ATOMS: atom_id res chain seq x y z
N MET A 1 24.81 -7.94 -31.66
CA MET A 1 25.70 -8.04 -30.49
C MET A 1 25.77 -6.64 -29.86
N MET A 2 24.87 -6.34 -28.91
CA MET A 2 24.79 -5.04 -28.23
C MET A 2 25.88 -4.99 -27.15
N LYS A 3 26.76 -3.99 -27.20
CA LYS A 3 27.71 -3.73 -26.10
C LYS A 3 26.94 -3.14 -24.93
N GLN A 4 26.93 -3.86 -23.81
CA GLN A 4 26.47 -3.39 -22.51
C GLN A 4 27.43 -2.26 -22.08
N ILE A 5 26.93 -1.03 -22.02
CA ILE A 5 27.72 0.13 -21.63
C ILE A 5 27.56 0.28 -20.11
N ASP A 6 28.50 -0.27 -19.35
CA ASP A 6 28.63 -0.08 -17.89
C ASP A 6 29.33 1.26 -17.57
N THR A 7 28.96 2.36 -18.23
CA THR A 7 29.37 3.68 -17.74
C THR A 7 28.41 4.11 -16.64
N PRO A 8 28.92 4.56 -15.47
CA PRO A 8 28.07 5.21 -14.48
C PRO A 8 27.28 6.33 -15.17
N PRO A 9 26.00 6.55 -14.82
CA PRO A 9 25.15 7.52 -15.47
C PRO A 9 25.91 8.85 -15.53
N VAL A 10 26.13 9.36 -16.74
CA VAL A 10 26.75 10.67 -16.98
C VAL A 10 26.04 11.64 -16.06
N PHE A 11 26.75 12.12 -15.04
CA PHE A 11 26.19 13.00 -14.03
C PHE A 11 25.49 14.15 -14.76
N LEU A 12 24.18 14.25 -14.57
CA LEU A 12 23.42 15.40 -15.04
C LEU A 12 24.12 16.62 -14.47
N SER A 13 24.55 17.55 -15.34
CA SER A 13 25.23 18.76 -14.87
C SER A 13 24.35 19.46 -13.84
N ALA A 14 24.96 20.10 -12.84
CA ALA A 14 24.23 20.78 -11.76
C ALA A 14 23.16 21.78 -12.27
N GLY A 15 23.24 22.20 -13.54
CA GLY A 15 22.24 23.01 -14.23
C GLY A 15 20.91 22.31 -14.55
N CYS A 16 20.81 20.99 -14.61
CA CYS A 16 19.57 20.31 -14.99
C CYS A 16 18.42 20.52 -14.00
N PHE A 17 18.73 20.83 -12.74
CA PHE A 17 17.72 21.01 -11.69
C PHE A 17 17.42 22.49 -11.36
N CYS A 18 18.03 23.44 -12.06
CA CYS A 18 17.88 24.88 -11.77
C CYS A 18 16.45 25.42 -11.92
N ARG A 19 15.53 24.64 -12.51
CA ARG A 19 14.11 25.01 -12.66
C ARG A 19 13.16 24.19 -11.78
N CYS A 20 13.66 23.24 -10.99
CA CYS A 20 12.80 22.44 -10.12
C CYS A 20 12.56 23.15 -8.78
N ARG A 21 11.43 23.88 -8.67
CA ARG A 21 11.06 24.62 -7.45
C ARG A 21 10.95 23.71 -6.21
N HIS A 22 10.53 22.46 -6.37
CA HIS A 22 10.44 21.51 -5.24
C HIS A 22 11.83 21.17 -4.69
N LEU A 23 12.79 20.81 -5.56
CA LEU A 23 14.16 20.55 -5.13
C LEU A 23 14.80 21.81 -4.54
N GLN A 24 14.53 22.99 -5.09
CA GLN A 24 15.04 24.25 -4.54
C GLN A 24 14.51 24.52 -3.12
N ARG A 25 13.23 24.26 -2.85
CA ARG A 25 12.65 24.41 -1.50
C ARG A 25 13.28 23.43 -0.50
N HIS A 26 13.52 22.18 -0.90
CA HIS A 26 14.16 21.19 -0.03
C HIS A 26 15.66 21.44 0.19
N CYS A 27 16.37 22.00 -0.79
CA CYS A 27 17.81 22.28 -0.70
C CYS A 27 18.15 23.61 -0.01
N SER A 28 17.23 24.18 0.78
CA SER A 28 17.41 25.50 1.41
C SER A 28 18.52 25.55 2.48
N SER A 29 19.17 24.44 2.81
CA SER A 29 20.20 24.33 3.85
C SER A 29 21.48 23.68 3.32
N GLN A 30 22.41 24.49 2.79
CA GLN A 30 23.84 24.19 2.53
C GLN A 30 24.24 22.97 1.65
N GLN A 31 23.40 21.96 1.46
CA GLN A 31 23.67 20.83 0.58
C GLN A 31 23.37 21.22 -0.86
N SER A 32 24.35 20.97 -1.74
CA SER A 32 24.10 21.07 -3.17
C SER A 32 23.04 20.05 -3.59
N VAL A 33 22.20 20.41 -4.57
CA VAL A 33 21.21 19.47 -5.16
C VAL A 33 21.89 18.16 -5.61
N GLY A 34 23.13 18.25 -6.09
CA GLY A 34 23.93 17.08 -6.47
C GLY A 34 24.16 16.14 -5.28
N GLN A 35 24.52 16.68 -4.12
CA GLN A 35 24.74 15.89 -2.90
C GLN A 35 23.46 15.20 -2.45
N LEU A 36 22.33 15.93 -2.42
CA LEU A 36 21.02 15.36 -2.06
C LEU A 36 20.64 14.19 -2.98
N VAL A 37 20.87 14.31 -4.28
CA VAL A 37 20.58 13.23 -5.24
C VAL A 37 21.49 12.03 -5.02
N THR A 38 22.77 12.24 -4.72
CA THR A 38 23.72 11.14 -4.51
C THR A 38 23.50 10.39 -3.20
N THR A 39 23.09 11.07 -2.13
CA THR A 39 22.92 10.47 -0.80
C THR A 39 21.45 10.16 -0.48
N ARG A 40 20.51 10.40 -1.43
CA ARG A 40 19.06 10.25 -1.22
C ARG A 40 18.67 8.92 -0.60
N PHE A 41 19.36 7.85 -0.98
CA PHE A 41 19.03 6.48 -0.59
C PHE A 41 20.04 5.85 0.37
N ASP A 42 20.92 6.64 1.00
CA ASP A 42 21.95 6.10 1.92
C ASP A 42 21.30 5.38 3.11
N ASP A 43 20.21 5.93 3.62
CA ASP A 43 19.41 5.34 4.71
C ASP A 43 18.25 4.45 4.19
N TYR A 44 18.14 4.26 2.86
CA TYR A 44 17.02 3.56 2.21
C TYR A 44 17.52 2.44 1.29
N PRO A 45 18.03 1.32 1.83
CA PRO A 45 18.66 0.27 1.04
C PRO A 45 17.71 -0.35 0.00
N ILE A 46 16.42 -0.51 0.33
CA ILE A 46 15.41 -1.07 -0.58
C ILE A 46 15.13 -0.09 -1.74
N HIS A 47 14.95 1.21 -1.45
CA HIS A 47 14.78 2.23 -2.49
C HIS A 47 16.00 2.30 -3.40
N ARG A 48 17.21 2.19 -2.85
CA ARG A 48 18.46 2.15 -3.62
C ARG A 48 18.46 0.99 -4.61
N LEU A 49 18.08 -0.21 -4.17
CA LEU A 49 17.99 -1.37 -5.05
C LEU A 49 16.92 -1.19 -6.14
N CYS A 50 15.79 -0.55 -5.84
CA CYS A 50 14.76 -0.22 -6.83
C CYS A 50 15.23 0.83 -7.84
N TYR A 51 15.97 1.84 -7.38
CA TYR A 51 16.56 2.87 -8.22
C TYR A 51 17.55 2.29 -9.22
N TYR A 52 18.38 1.33 -8.78
CA TYR A 52 19.30 0.57 -9.64
C TYR A 52 18.69 -0.72 -10.21
N SER A 53 17.37 -0.75 -10.43
CA SER A 53 16.62 -1.92 -10.90
C SER A 53 17.19 -2.62 -12.15
N SER A 54 17.85 -1.89 -13.04
CA SER A 54 18.51 -2.44 -14.23
C SER A 54 19.62 -3.44 -13.92
N VAL A 55 20.30 -3.30 -12.78
CA VAL A 55 21.42 -4.15 -12.36
C VAL A 55 21.14 -4.96 -11.09
N THR A 56 20.15 -4.57 -10.30
CA THR A 56 19.71 -5.28 -9.09
C THR A 56 19.21 -6.68 -9.42
N LYS A 57 19.67 -7.71 -8.70
CA LYS A 57 19.10 -9.06 -8.78
C LYS A 57 17.94 -9.20 -7.79
N ALA A 58 16.95 -10.03 -8.13
CA ALA A 58 15.83 -10.31 -7.24
C ALA A 58 16.29 -10.85 -5.87
N ASP A 59 17.30 -11.73 -5.85
CA ASP A 59 17.85 -12.30 -4.60
C ASP A 59 18.43 -11.24 -3.67
N ASP A 60 19.08 -10.20 -4.22
CA ASP A 60 19.65 -9.11 -3.42
C ASP A 60 18.55 -8.26 -2.78
N LEU A 61 17.44 -8.05 -3.52
CA LEU A 61 16.26 -7.39 -3.00
C LEU A 61 15.57 -8.22 -1.91
N HIS A 62 15.34 -9.52 -2.14
CA HIS A 62 14.78 -10.42 -1.12
C HIS A 62 15.62 -10.47 0.14
N ARG A 63 16.96 -10.53 0.00
CA ARG A 63 17.87 -10.47 1.16
C ARG A 63 17.67 -9.19 1.95
N GLN A 64 17.57 -8.03 1.29
CA GLN A 64 17.35 -6.76 2.00
C GLN A 64 15.96 -6.64 2.62
N LEU A 65 14.93 -7.16 1.95
CA LEU A 65 13.57 -7.23 2.52
C LEU A 65 13.56 -8.07 3.80
N GLY A 66 14.27 -9.20 3.81
CA GLY A 66 14.39 -10.05 5.00
C GLY A 66 15.17 -9.43 6.16
N LEU A 67 16.01 -8.42 5.90
CA LEU A 67 16.74 -7.67 6.93
C LEU A 67 15.97 -6.43 7.42
N SER A 68 14.93 -6.00 6.69
CA SER A 68 14.15 -4.82 7.02
C SER A 68 13.26 -5.08 8.24
N PRO A 69 13.35 -4.28 9.32
CA PRO A 69 12.48 -4.42 10.48
C PRO A 69 11.00 -4.36 10.11
N TYR A 70 10.67 -3.52 9.13
CA TYR A 70 9.30 -3.33 8.64
C TYR A 70 8.65 -4.62 8.13
N CYS A 71 9.42 -5.48 7.46
CA CYS A 71 8.92 -6.74 6.91
C CYS A 71 8.84 -7.87 7.95
N GLN A 72 9.48 -7.69 9.12
CA GLN A 72 9.48 -8.70 10.19
C GLN A 72 8.36 -8.45 11.21
N GLU A 73 7.96 -7.21 11.43
CA GLU A 73 7.02 -6.83 12.50
C GLU A 73 5.54 -7.13 12.17
N SER A 74 5.20 -7.47 10.93
CA SER A 74 3.80 -7.62 10.48
C SER A 74 3.05 -8.82 11.09
N ILE A 75 3.72 -9.69 11.84
CA ILE A 75 3.14 -10.96 12.35
C ILE A 75 2.82 -10.92 13.86
N GLY A 76 3.16 -9.86 14.60
CA GLY A 76 2.89 -9.87 16.05
C GLY A 76 3.05 -8.58 16.84
N THR A 77 3.13 -7.42 16.18
CA THR A 77 3.28 -6.15 16.91
C THR A 77 2.04 -5.85 17.75
N THR A 78 2.28 -5.60 19.04
CA THR A 78 1.22 -5.31 20.01
C THR A 78 0.65 -3.90 19.78
N LEU A 79 -0.62 -3.68 20.17
CA LEU A 79 -1.29 -2.37 20.09
C LEU A 79 -0.51 -1.22 20.76
N GLU A 80 0.40 -1.51 21.68
CA GLU A 80 1.27 -0.53 22.33
C GLU A 80 2.43 -0.04 21.42
N GLU A 81 2.94 -0.87 20.52
CA GLU A 81 4.01 -0.49 19.58
C GLU A 81 3.47 0.41 18.46
N LEU A 82 2.20 0.22 18.08
CA LEU A 82 1.48 1.12 17.16
C LEU A 82 1.36 2.56 17.71
N ARG A 83 1.41 2.75 19.04
CA ARG A 83 1.40 4.09 19.65
C ARG A 83 2.73 4.82 19.53
N GLN A 84 3.85 4.13 19.26
CA GLN A 84 5.14 4.75 18.93
C GLN A 84 5.30 5.00 17.41
N GLY A 85 4.16 5.21 16.72
CA GLY A 85 3.92 5.10 15.28
C GLY A 85 4.71 5.99 14.31
N ASP A 86 5.80 6.62 14.75
CA ASP A 86 6.64 7.48 13.92
C ASP A 86 7.85 6.75 13.34
N LYS A 87 8.44 5.79 14.09
CA LYS A 87 9.68 5.12 13.63
C LYS A 87 9.45 4.13 12.49
N CYS A 88 8.33 3.42 12.49
CA CYS A 88 8.06 2.39 11.47
C CYS A 88 7.67 3.01 10.11
N GLN A 89 7.19 4.26 10.09
CA GLN A 89 6.89 4.98 8.84
C GLN A 89 8.14 5.49 8.13
N GLN A 90 9.24 5.74 8.86
CA GLN A 90 10.46 6.31 8.28
C GLN A 90 11.10 5.43 7.21
N PHE A 91 10.87 4.12 7.20
CA PHE A 91 11.47 3.22 6.20
C PHE A 91 10.59 2.97 4.98
N VAL A 92 9.34 3.43 5.01
CA VAL A 92 8.36 3.16 3.95
C VAL A 92 8.46 4.17 2.82
N VAL A 93 8.83 5.41 3.14
CA VAL A 93 8.90 6.54 2.22
C VAL A 93 10.22 7.27 2.35
N ASP A 94 10.75 7.79 1.25
CA ASP A 94 11.95 8.62 1.29
C ASP A 94 11.66 10.11 1.53
N THR A 95 12.67 10.97 1.37
CA THR A 95 12.56 12.42 1.56
C THR A 95 11.58 13.13 0.61
N PHE A 96 11.08 12.45 -0.42
CA PHE A 96 10.05 12.95 -1.34
C PHE A 96 8.73 12.19 -1.20
N GLU A 97 8.55 11.50 -0.07
CA GLU A 97 7.39 10.66 0.22
C GLU A 97 7.25 9.48 -0.77
N MET A 98 8.31 9.14 -1.50
CA MET A 98 8.27 8.04 -2.48
C MET A 98 8.52 6.70 -1.79
N THR A 99 7.61 5.75 -1.99
CA THR A 99 7.81 4.35 -1.60
C THR A 99 8.71 3.62 -2.59
N PRO A 100 9.27 2.43 -2.25
CA PRO A 100 10.02 1.61 -3.20
C PRO A 100 9.27 1.32 -4.50
N PHE A 101 7.94 1.19 -4.44
CA PHE A 101 7.09 1.01 -5.61
C PHE A 101 7.15 2.23 -6.55
N HIS A 102 7.08 3.45 -6.02
CA HIS A 102 7.22 4.65 -6.84
C HIS A 102 8.58 4.69 -7.55
N ILE A 103 9.66 4.35 -6.83
CA ILE A 103 11.01 4.32 -7.38
C ILE A 103 11.12 3.25 -8.49
N LEU A 104 10.66 2.03 -8.23
CA LEU A 104 10.72 0.93 -9.20
C LEU A 104 9.88 1.22 -10.45
N LEU A 105 8.65 1.70 -10.28
CA LEU A 105 7.71 1.92 -11.38
C LEU A 105 8.03 3.19 -12.19
N SER A 106 8.71 4.17 -11.59
CA SER A 106 9.23 5.34 -12.32
C SER A 106 10.50 5.03 -13.14
N SER A 107 11.16 3.89 -12.89
CA SER A 107 12.34 3.47 -13.65
C SER A 107 12.06 3.33 -15.15
N SER A 108 13.11 3.56 -15.96
CA SER A 108 13.08 3.31 -17.41
C SER A 108 12.96 1.81 -17.72
N THR A 109 13.50 0.95 -16.85
CA THR A 109 13.43 -0.50 -16.95
C THR A 109 12.56 -1.03 -15.81
N LYS A 110 11.25 -1.11 -16.03
CA LYS A 110 10.30 -1.66 -15.06
C LYS A 110 10.42 -3.17 -15.01
N ARG A 111 10.80 -3.72 -13.86
CA ARG A 111 11.07 -5.14 -13.68
C ARG A 111 9.98 -5.84 -12.89
N LYS A 112 9.33 -6.81 -13.53
CA LYS A 112 8.23 -7.59 -12.95
C LYS A 112 8.66 -8.42 -11.75
N ASP A 113 9.83 -9.03 -11.81
CA ASP A 113 10.35 -9.87 -10.73
C ASP A 113 10.65 -9.08 -9.46
N LEU A 114 11.28 -7.89 -9.60
CA LEU A 114 11.48 -6.99 -8.46
C LEU A 114 10.14 -6.46 -7.91
N LEU A 115 9.16 -6.21 -8.77
CA LEU A 115 7.83 -5.77 -8.34
C LEU A 115 7.15 -6.86 -7.50
N ILE A 116 7.16 -8.12 -7.95
CA ILE A 116 6.58 -9.24 -7.20
C ILE A 116 7.22 -9.34 -5.81
N ALA A 117 8.56 -9.29 -5.73
CA ALA A 117 9.26 -9.31 -4.45
C ALA A 117 8.81 -8.19 -3.49
N LEU A 118 8.52 -6.99 -4.00
CA LEU A 118 7.97 -5.90 -3.20
C LEU A 118 6.51 -6.16 -2.79
N LEU A 119 5.66 -6.66 -3.70
CA LEU A 119 4.25 -6.95 -3.41
C LEU A 119 4.07 -8.06 -2.37
N ASP A 120 5.00 -9.01 -2.33
CA ASP A 120 5.04 -10.09 -1.34
C ASP A 120 5.47 -9.59 0.04
N ALA A 121 6.35 -8.58 0.09
CA ALA A 121 6.96 -8.12 1.33
C ALA A 121 6.29 -6.89 1.97
N TYR A 122 5.58 -6.08 1.18
CA TYR A 122 4.89 -4.88 1.67
C TYR A 122 3.37 -5.08 1.69
N PRO A 123 2.66 -4.48 2.67
CA PRO A 123 1.21 -4.53 2.70
C PRO A 123 0.62 -3.68 1.56
N ALA A 124 -0.54 -4.12 1.05
CA ALA A 124 -1.20 -3.53 -0.12
C ALA A 124 -1.44 -2.02 0.00
N HIS A 125 -1.74 -1.50 1.20
CA HIS A 125 -2.02 -0.08 1.40
C HIS A 125 -0.84 0.85 1.06
N VAL A 126 0.40 0.33 1.03
CA VAL A 126 1.60 1.11 0.64
C VAL A 126 1.54 1.53 -0.84
N LEU A 127 0.82 0.79 -1.69
CA LEU A 127 0.59 1.17 -3.09
C LEU A 127 -0.32 2.40 -3.25
N GLY A 128 -1.19 2.64 -2.26
CA GLY A 128 -2.11 3.79 -2.24
C GLY A 128 -1.50 5.07 -1.68
N ARG A 129 -0.28 5.01 -1.11
CA ARG A 129 0.46 6.18 -0.64
C ARG A 129 0.75 7.12 -1.81
N GLN A 130 0.58 8.41 -1.57
CA GLN A 130 0.91 9.46 -2.51
C GLN A 130 2.31 9.99 -2.22
N ASP A 131 3.06 10.31 -3.27
CA ASP A 131 4.30 11.08 -3.18
C ASP A 131 4.03 12.56 -2.89
N ILE A 132 5.09 13.36 -2.76
CA ILE A 132 5.00 14.81 -2.54
C ILE A 132 4.24 15.58 -3.64
N ARG A 133 3.95 14.94 -4.78
CA ARG A 133 3.20 15.51 -5.90
C ARG A 133 1.77 14.98 -5.97
N GLY A 134 1.34 14.15 -5.02
CA GLY A 134 0.01 13.55 -5.00
C GLY A 134 -0.13 12.31 -5.87
N ASN A 135 0.94 11.82 -6.50
CA ASN A 135 0.89 10.64 -7.37
C ASN A 135 1.07 9.37 -6.55
N ARG A 136 0.29 8.36 -6.85
CA ARG A 136 0.46 7.00 -6.34
C ARG A 136 1.43 6.22 -7.23
N ALA A 137 1.93 5.10 -6.75
CA ALA A 137 2.91 4.29 -7.48
C ALA A 137 2.36 3.82 -8.85
N MET A 138 1.07 3.47 -8.91
CA MET A 138 0.39 3.02 -10.13
C MET A 138 0.27 4.14 -11.19
N ASP A 139 0.25 5.41 -10.80
CA ASP A 139 0.14 6.53 -11.75
C ASP A 139 1.38 6.62 -12.66
N TYR A 140 2.54 6.13 -12.19
CA TYR A 140 3.76 6.02 -12.99
C TYR A 140 3.71 4.95 -14.07
N LEU A 141 2.74 4.03 -13.99
CA LEU A 141 2.46 3.05 -15.05
C LEU A 141 1.52 3.60 -16.12
N ASN A 142 0.75 4.65 -15.84
CA ASN A 142 -0.14 5.29 -16.82
C ASN A 142 0.63 6.17 -17.83
N CYS A 143 1.48 5.55 -18.63
CA CYS A 143 2.31 6.20 -19.62
C CYS A 143 1.71 6.12 -21.04
N LYS A 144 2.24 6.93 -21.96
CA LYS A 144 1.80 6.94 -23.37
C LYS A 144 2.04 5.59 -24.07
N LEU A 145 3.07 4.86 -23.64
CA LEU A 145 3.43 3.57 -24.23
C LEU A 145 2.76 2.43 -23.46
N TRP A 146 1.57 2.02 -23.92
CA TRP A 146 0.75 1.00 -23.27
C TRP A 146 1.00 -0.41 -23.78
N THR A 147 2.20 -0.93 -23.54
CA THR A 147 2.59 -2.29 -23.96
C THR A 147 1.99 -3.37 -23.06
N ASP A 148 1.95 -4.62 -23.54
CA ASP A 148 1.50 -5.76 -22.73
C ASP A 148 2.33 -5.96 -21.46
N SER A 149 3.63 -5.64 -21.51
CA SER A 149 4.48 -5.66 -20.31
C SER A 149 4.04 -4.62 -19.29
N VAL A 150 3.67 -3.41 -19.71
CA VAL A 150 3.19 -2.36 -18.80
C VAL A 150 1.80 -2.72 -18.26
N LYS A 151 0.91 -3.27 -19.11
CA LYS A 151 -0.39 -3.81 -18.68
C LYS A 151 -0.24 -4.88 -17.62
N ALA A 152 0.69 -5.83 -17.80
CA ALA A 152 0.93 -6.89 -16.83
C ALA A 152 1.42 -6.34 -15.48
N LEU A 153 2.26 -5.30 -15.47
CA LEU A 153 2.68 -4.63 -14.24
C LEU A 153 1.52 -3.89 -13.58
N MET A 154 0.72 -3.16 -14.38
CA MET A 154 -0.46 -2.43 -13.90
C MET A 154 -1.46 -3.39 -13.25
N GLN A 155 -1.73 -4.53 -13.91
CA GLN A 155 -2.62 -5.56 -13.41
C GLN A 155 -2.18 -6.05 -12.03
N LEU A 156 -0.91 -6.46 -11.89
CA LEU A 156 -0.37 -6.94 -10.62
C LEU A 156 -0.50 -5.89 -9.51
N THR A 157 -0.18 -4.63 -9.80
CA THR A 157 -0.28 -3.56 -8.80
C THR A 157 -1.73 -3.25 -8.40
N LEU A 158 -2.64 -3.21 -9.38
CA LEU A 158 -4.04 -2.90 -9.11
C LEU A 158 -4.74 -4.05 -8.38
N GLU A 159 -4.55 -5.29 -8.82
CA GLU A 159 -5.11 -6.47 -8.15
C GLU A 159 -4.65 -6.54 -6.70
N ARG A 160 -3.35 -6.33 -6.44
CA ARG A 160 -2.83 -6.29 -5.08
C ARG A 160 -3.43 -5.15 -4.25
N TYR A 161 -3.56 -3.96 -4.83
CA TYR A 161 -4.07 -2.78 -4.12
C TYR A 161 -5.56 -2.86 -3.81
N THR A 162 -6.37 -3.37 -4.75
CA THR A 162 -7.83 -3.37 -4.66
C THR A 162 -8.40 -4.75 -4.30
N VAL A 163 -8.16 -5.75 -5.15
CA VAL A 163 -8.81 -7.06 -5.10
C VAL A 163 -8.38 -7.86 -3.89
N ASP A 164 -7.07 -8.05 -3.71
CA ASP A 164 -6.50 -8.81 -2.59
C ASP A 164 -6.89 -8.15 -1.27
N ARG A 165 -6.73 -6.83 -1.19
CA ARG A 165 -7.00 -6.07 0.01
C ARG A 165 -8.48 -6.16 0.45
N LEU A 166 -9.42 -6.09 -0.50
CA LEU A 166 -10.84 -6.27 -0.20
C LEU A 166 -11.19 -7.73 0.14
N SER A 167 -10.48 -8.68 -0.47
CA SER A 167 -10.63 -10.10 -0.13
C SER A 167 -10.19 -10.37 1.31
N ASP A 168 -9.12 -9.73 1.78
CA ASP A 168 -8.63 -9.84 3.16
C ASP A 168 -9.66 -9.32 4.18
N TRP A 169 -10.57 -8.43 3.77
CA TRP A 169 -11.69 -7.94 4.60
C TRP A 169 -12.96 -8.81 4.51
N GLY A 170 -12.93 -9.89 3.71
CA GLY A 170 -14.09 -10.73 3.46
C GLY A 170 -15.16 -10.07 2.57
N CYS A 171 -14.81 -9.04 1.81
CA CYS A 171 -15.74 -8.29 0.95
C CYS A 171 -15.76 -8.84 -0.49
N ASP A 172 -16.16 -10.11 -0.66
CA ASP A 172 -16.09 -10.82 -1.95
C ASP A 172 -16.81 -10.11 -3.11
N GLU A 173 -17.95 -9.49 -2.85
CA GLU A 173 -18.71 -8.76 -3.87
C GLU A 173 -17.94 -7.51 -4.36
N TRP A 174 -17.34 -6.77 -3.42
CA TRP A 174 -16.55 -5.59 -3.74
C TRP A 174 -15.25 -5.97 -4.45
N SER A 175 -14.62 -7.07 -4.01
CA SER A 175 -13.43 -7.64 -4.67
C SER A 175 -13.72 -8.02 -6.13
N ARG A 176 -14.83 -8.72 -6.39
CA ARG A 176 -15.26 -9.08 -7.76
C ARG A 176 -15.55 -7.86 -8.64
N ARG A 177 -16.19 -6.84 -8.07
CA ARG A 177 -16.41 -5.56 -8.76
C ARG A 177 -15.07 -4.92 -9.12
N MET A 178 -14.15 -4.81 -8.17
CA MET A 178 -12.81 -4.25 -8.41
C MET A 178 -12.03 -5.02 -9.47
N SER A 179 -12.06 -6.36 -9.48
CA SER A 179 -11.46 -7.13 -10.58
C SER A 179 -12.01 -6.73 -11.95
N SER A 180 -13.31 -6.44 -12.03
CA SER A 180 -13.93 -6.00 -13.29
C SER A 180 -13.45 -4.61 -13.71
N GLU A 181 -13.31 -3.67 -12.76
CA GLU A 181 -12.75 -2.33 -13.01
C GLU A 181 -11.28 -2.41 -13.45
N VAL A 182 -10.47 -3.27 -12.82
CA VAL A 182 -9.08 -3.50 -13.23
C VAL A 182 -9.01 -3.97 -14.68
N LEU A 183 -9.84 -4.94 -15.07
CA LEU A 183 -9.91 -5.41 -16.46
C LEU A 183 -10.35 -4.30 -17.42
N ALA A 184 -11.25 -3.40 -17.01
CA ALA A 184 -11.66 -2.26 -17.81
C ALA A 184 -10.49 -1.28 -18.04
N ILE A 185 -9.73 -0.95 -17.00
CA ILE A 185 -8.53 -0.09 -17.09
C ILE A 185 -7.49 -0.69 -18.06
N LEU A 186 -7.26 -2.01 -17.99
CA LEU A 186 -6.27 -2.69 -18.84
C LEU A 186 -6.65 -2.68 -20.33
N ARG A 187 -7.95 -2.63 -20.64
CA ARG A 187 -8.47 -2.58 -22.01
C ARG A 187 -8.45 -1.17 -22.61
N GLU A 188 -8.42 -0.13 -21.78
CA GLU A 188 -8.41 1.25 -22.23
C GLU A 188 -7.01 1.64 -22.75
N ASN A 189 -6.97 2.12 -23.99
CA ASN A 189 -5.72 2.49 -24.66
C ASN A 189 -5.44 3.99 -24.55
N ASP A 190 -6.49 4.81 -24.40
CA ASP A 190 -6.36 6.23 -24.19
C ASP A 190 -5.85 6.56 -22.78
N LYS A 191 -4.83 7.42 -22.70
CA LYS A 191 -4.15 7.72 -21.44
C LYS A 191 -5.05 8.49 -20.46
N GLU A 192 -5.82 9.45 -20.96
CA GLU A 192 -6.65 10.32 -20.12
C GLU A 192 -7.85 9.54 -19.58
N ARG A 193 -8.48 8.71 -20.41
CA ARG A 193 -9.56 7.80 -19.97
C ARG A 193 -9.07 6.79 -18.94
N ARG A 194 -7.87 6.22 -19.11
CA ARG A 194 -7.25 5.37 -18.08
C ARG A 194 -7.01 6.13 -16.78
N GLU A 195 -6.55 7.38 -16.86
CA GLU A 195 -6.31 8.22 -15.68
C GLU A 195 -7.60 8.46 -14.90
N ASN A 196 -8.70 8.77 -15.60
CA ASN A 196 -10.01 8.92 -14.99
C ASN A 196 -10.50 7.63 -14.34
N ALA A 197 -10.37 6.49 -15.04
CA ALA A 197 -10.76 5.18 -14.49
C ALA A 197 -9.92 4.78 -13.25
N LEU A 198 -8.62 5.11 -13.23
CA LEU A 198 -7.76 4.94 -12.06
C LEU A 198 -8.25 5.81 -10.89
N ASN A 199 -8.57 7.07 -11.14
CA ASN A 199 -9.08 7.98 -10.11
C ASN A 199 -10.42 7.50 -9.52
N GLU A 200 -11.35 7.07 -10.37
CA GLU A 200 -12.63 6.48 -9.94
C GLU A 200 -12.41 5.22 -9.08
N THR A 201 -11.43 4.38 -9.45
CA THR A 201 -11.03 3.20 -8.67
C THR A 201 -10.47 3.61 -7.30
N TYR A 202 -9.63 4.64 -7.24
CA TYR A 202 -9.07 5.15 -5.98
C TYR A 202 -10.15 5.73 -5.06
N ASP A 203 -11.08 6.49 -5.61
CA ASP A 203 -12.20 7.07 -4.87
C ASP A 203 -13.10 5.96 -4.30
N THR A 204 -13.38 4.93 -5.10
CA THR A 204 -14.17 3.79 -4.67
C THR A 204 -13.48 3.01 -3.54
N MET A 205 -12.16 2.78 -3.64
CA MET A 205 -11.40 2.16 -2.55
C MET A 205 -11.44 2.99 -1.27
N THR A 206 -11.28 4.31 -1.38
CA THR A 206 -11.37 5.24 -0.24
C THR A 206 -12.76 5.19 0.41
N GLN A 207 -13.82 5.07 -0.41
CA GLN A 207 -15.19 4.91 0.09
C GLN A 207 -15.35 3.59 0.85
N TYR A 208 -14.85 2.48 0.32
CA TYR A 208 -14.92 1.18 0.99
C TYR A 208 -14.15 1.16 2.31
N GLU A 209 -12.95 1.72 2.34
CA GLU A 209 -12.17 1.89 3.57
C GLU A 209 -12.93 2.67 4.64
N ARG A 210 -13.60 3.76 4.23
CA ARG A 210 -14.40 4.59 5.14
C ARG A 210 -15.60 3.82 5.68
N LEU A 211 -16.31 3.08 4.83
CA LEU A 211 -17.45 2.27 5.25
C LEU A 211 -17.03 1.20 6.25
N GLU A 212 -15.92 0.52 5.99
CA GLU A 212 -15.40 -0.52 6.89
C GLU A 212 -14.99 0.09 8.24
N SER A 213 -14.24 1.20 8.22
CA SER A 213 -13.82 1.89 9.43
C SER A 213 -15.01 2.35 10.29
N VAL A 214 -16.05 2.91 9.67
CA VAL A 214 -17.29 3.29 10.35
C VAL A 214 -18.00 2.06 10.93
N SER A 215 -18.10 0.97 10.18
CA SER A 215 -18.75 -0.26 10.65
C SER A 215 -18.05 -0.84 11.88
N VAL A 216 -16.71 -0.85 11.90
CA VAL A 216 -15.92 -1.30 13.06
C VAL A 216 -16.12 -0.38 14.27
N LEU A 217 -16.16 0.94 14.06
CA LEU A 217 -16.42 1.90 15.13
C LEU A 217 -17.84 1.75 15.71
N GLU A 218 -18.84 1.60 14.86
CA GLU A 218 -20.23 1.36 15.28
C GLU A 218 -20.35 0.07 16.08
N LEU A 219 -19.68 -1.01 15.65
CA LEU A 219 -19.61 -2.25 16.41
C LEU A 219 -18.96 -2.05 17.79
N ALA A 220 -17.82 -1.35 17.85
CA ALA A 220 -17.11 -1.10 19.10
C ALA A 220 -17.97 -0.28 20.08
N LEU A 221 -18.65 0.76 19.58
CA LEU A 221 -19.58 1.57 20.35
C LEU A 221 -20.76 0.72 20.86
N TRP A 222 -21.35 -0.10 19.99
CA TRP A 222 -22.45 -0.99 20.36
C TRP A 222 -22.02 -1.97 21.47
N LYS A 223 -20.85 -2.60 21.34
CA LYS A 223 -20.28 -3.47 22.38
C LYS A 223 -20.05 -2.73 23.70
N SER A 224 -19.52 -1.51 23.67
CA SER A 224 -19.31 -0.71 24.88
C SER A 224 -20.63 -0.35 25.57
N SER A 225 -21.72 -0.21 24.80
CA SER A 225 -23.05 0.14 25.31
C SER A 225 -23.78 -1.02 25.99
N MET A 226 -23.42 -2.27 25.70
CA MET A 226 -24.07 -3.43 26.29
C MET A 226 -23.80 -3.60 27.80
N GLY A 227 -22.94 -2.76 28.38
CA GLY A 227 -22.54 -2.84 29.78
C GLY A 227 -21.84 -4.16 30.09
N PRO A 228 -21.18 -4.28 31.24
CA PRO A 228 -20.90 -5.61 31.76
C PRO A 228 -22.26 -6.26 32.00
N CYS A 229 -22.63 -7.28 31.23
CA CYS A 229 -23.65 -8.22 31.67
C CYS A 229 -23.24 -8.63 33.08
N ARG A 230 -23.94 -8.11 34.10
CA ARG A 230 -23.82 -8.64 35.44
C ARG A 230 -24.22 -10.08 35.30
N VAL A 231 -23.23 -10.96 35.31
CA VAL A 231 -23.45 -12.36 35.62
C VAL A 231 -23.91 -12.29 37.06
N ASP A 232 -25.20 -12.07 37.27
CA ASP A 232 -25.78 -12.17 38.60
C ASP A 232 -25.44 -13.59 39.04
N GLU A 233 -24.52 -13.70 39.99
CA GLU A 233 -24.09 -14.94 40.63
C GLU A 233 -25.22 -15.47 41.53
N ASP A 234 -26.44 -15.53 41.02
CA ASP A 234 -27.51 -16.28 41.65
C ASP A 234 -27.25 -17.77 41.41
N ILE A 235 -26.39 -18.27 42.28
CA ILE A 235 -26.26 -19.66 42.69
C ILE A 235 -27.67 -20.12 43.13
N GLY A 236 -28.44 -20.66 42.19
CA GLY A 236 -29.86 -20.93 42.40
C GLY A 236 -30.42 -22.03 41.52
N ASP A 237 -29.80 -23.21 41.62
CA ASP A 237 -30.35 -24.53 41.28
C ASP A 237 -30.63 -24.84 39.80
N GLY A 238 -30.36 -26.10 39.46
CA GLY A 238 -30.22 -26.55 38.08
C GLY A 238 -31.51 -26.55 37.25
N VAL A 239 -31.31 -26.84 35.96
CA VAL A 239 -32.31 -27.15 34.92
C VAL A 239 -32.82 -25.94 34.12
N GLY A 240 -32.04 -25.51 33.12
CA GLY A 240 -32.55 -24.53 32.13
C GLY A 240 -31.58 -24.08 31.03
N ARG A 241 -30.71 -24.95 30.50
CA ARG A 241 -29.57 -24.55 29.64
C ARG A 241 -29.86 -24.16 28.18
N ASN A 242 -31.11 -23.97 27.73
CA ASN A 242 -31.39 -23.98 26.28
C ASN A 242 -31.89 -22.70 25.59
N ASN A 243 -32.14 -21.56 26.25
CA ASN A 243 -32.87 -20.45 25.57
C ASN A 243 -32.23 -19.05 25.56
N GLY A 244 -30.96 -18.90 25.93
CA GLY A 244 -30.27 -17.61 25.92
C GLY A 244 -29.77 -17.12 24.55
N ARG A 245 -30.59 -17.19 23.49
CA ARG A 245 -30.25 -16.54 22.21
C ARG A 245 -30.62 -15.06 22.31
N VAL A 246 -29.63 -14.21 22.59
CA VAL A 246 -29.80 -12.76 22.56
C VAL A 246 -30.21 -12.37 21.14
N ARG A 247 -31.49 -12.02 20.95
CA ARG A 247 -31.99 -11.45 19.70
C ARG A 247 -31.50 -10.00 19.62
N CYS A 248 -30.33 -9.78 19.04
CA CYS A 248 -29.97 -8.42 18.64
C CYS A 248 -31.00 -7.93 17.60
N GLY A 249 -31.58 -6.76 17.83
CA GLY A 249 -32.57 -6.14 16.93
C GLY A 249 -31.97 -5.59 15.63
N ALA A 250 -30.75 -6.00 15.27
CA ALA A 250 -30.11 -5.60 14.02
C ALA A 250 -30.74 -6.42 12.88
N SER A 251 -31.41 -5.74 11.95
CA SER A 251 -31.96 -6.34 10.74
C SER A 251 -30.87 -6.76 9.73
N PHE A 252 -29.63 -6.33 9.95
CA PHE A 252 -28.46 -6.67 9.13
C PHE A 252 -27.21 -6.70 10.01
N VAL A 253 -26.44 -7.79 9.94
CA VAL A 253 -25.12 -7.91 10.56
C VAL A 253 -24.10 -7.91 9.43
N VAL A 254 -23.15 -6.98 9.44
CA VAL A 254 -22.04 -6.98 8.50
C VAL A 254 -21.25 -8.29 8.72
N PRO A 255 -21.08 -9.16 7.71
CA PRO A 255 -20.41 -10.44 7.90
C PRO A 255 -18.99 -10.32 8.50
N SER A 256 -18.25 -9.26 8.15
CA SER A 256 -16.90 -8.96 8.67
C SER A 256 -16.87 -8.57 10.15
N VAL A 257 -18.03 -8.24 10.73
CA VAL A 257 -18.21 -7.97 12.16
C VAL A 257 -18.44 -9.27 12.94
N LEU A 258 -18.90 -10.34 12.29
CA LEU A 258 -19.17 -11.62 12.96
C LEU A 258 -17.90 -12.21 13.56
N THR A 259 -16.74 -12.14 12.91
CA THR A 259 -15.48 -12.66 13.46
C THR A 259 -15.10 -12.03 14.80
N PHE A 260 -15.55 -10.80 15.06
CA PHE A 260 -15.31 -10.12 16.33
C PHE A 260 -16.41 -10.39 17.36
N LEU A 261 -17.58 -10.89 16.98
CA LEU A 261 -18.73 -11.04 17.88
C LEU A 261 -18.71 -12.32 18.76
N TRP A 262 -17.74 -13.22 18.57
CA TRP A 262 -17.75 -14.56 19.19
C TRP A 262 -16.53 -14.89 20.08
N ASP A 263 -15.86 -13.89 20.65
CA ASP A 263 -14.94 -14.09 21.80
C ASP A 263 -15.68 -13.97 23.14
#